data_AF-A0A2T4HMS3-F1
#
_entry.id   AF-A0A2T4HMS3-F1
#
_cell.length_a   1.000
_cell.length_b   1.000
_cell.length_c   1.000
_cell.angle_alpha   90.00
_cell.angle_beta   90.00
_cell.angle_gamma   90.00
#
_symmetry.space_group_name_H-M   'P 1'
#
loop_
_entity.id
_entity.type
_entity.pdbx_description
1 polymer ?
#
loop_
_entity_poly.entity_id
_entity_poly.type
_entity_poly.pdbx_seq_one_letter_code
_entity_poly.pdbx_strand_id
1 'polypeptide(L)'
;MSFRASRRQLYISATAAMAMAVPATFGFASETSLAATVSAAFPAIVAEETAPAIVADAPGEAVEAPALSLDIPARDTRAATTATASAERIDDPELECMAKVVHHEAANQSRAGQLAVAQLIMNRLESGRFADTVCGVAHQPGQFFNTNTYNPRRTTAQWRTAVEVSREAMAGKAPDVMPGALFYHASYQAPPRFFRTRERAGVLGDHIFYR
;
A
#
# COMPACT_ATOMS: atom_id res chain seq x y z
N MET A 1 7.46 -17.12 76.05
CA MET A 1 6.95 -17.78 74.82
C MET A 1 6.54 -16.66 73.87
N SER A 2 7.10 -16.41 72.69
CA SER A 2 7.80 -17.27 71.75
C SER A 2 8.67 -16.40 70.82
N PHE A 3 9.89 -16.86 70.55
CA PHE A 3 10.75 -16.35 69.48
C PHE A 3 10.21 -16.85 68.12
N ARG A 4 10.02 -15.96 67.15
CA ARG A 4 9.76 -16.32 65.74
C ARG A 4 11.05 -16.12 64.94
N ALA A 5 11.66 -17.23 64.54
CA ALA A 5 12.82 -17.27 63.68
C ALA A 5 12.44 -16.91 62.23
N SER A 6 13.12 -15.92 61.66
CA SER A 6 13.06 -15.58 60.24
C SER A 6 14.07 -16.44 59.48
N ARG A 7 13.59 -17.36 58.64
CA ARG A 7 14.44 -18.14 57.71
C ARG A 7 14.71 -17.28 56.48
N ARG A 8 15.97 -16.89 56.32
CA ARG A 8 16.51 -16.26 55.11
C ARG A 8 16.64 -17.33 54.01
N GLN A 9 15.93 -17.15 52.90
CA GLN A 9 16.10 -17.98 51.70
C GLN A 9 17.37 -17.50 50.97
N LEU A 10 18.41 -18.35 50.94
CA LEU A 10 19.60 -18.16 50.11
C LEU A 10 19.24 -18.40 48.64
N TYR A 11 19.47 -17.40 47.78
CA TYR A 11 19.55 -17.59 46.34
C TYR A 11 21.01 -17.92 45.99
N ILE A 12 21.27 -19.16 45.61
CA ILE A 12 22.55 -19.59 45.05
C ILE A 12 22.48 -19.39 43.53
N SER A 13 23.26 -18.41 43.06
CA SER A 13 23.62 -18.19 41.68
C SER A 13 24.44 -19.37 41.14
N ALA A 14 24.05 -19.92 40.00
CA ALA A 14 24.92 -20.78 39.19
C ALA A 14 25.00 -20.20 37.77
N THR A 15 26.03 -19.40 37.58
CA THR A 15 26.63 -19.08 36.28
C THR A 15 27.36 -20.30 35.73
N ALA A 16 27.24 -20.53 34.41
CA ALA A 16 28.32 -20.97 33.49
C ALA A 16 27.77 -21.89 32.39
N ALA A 17 27.92 -21.51 31.12
CA ALA A 17 29.05 -21.98 30.30
C ALA A 17 28.88 -21.50 28.85
N MET A 18 29.91 -20.79 28.37
CA MET A 18 30.21 -20.60 26.96
C MET A 18 30.38 -21.94 26.23
N ALA A 19 29.93 -22.03 24.98
CA ALA A 19 30.52 -22.94 24.01
C ALA A 19 30.42 -22.35 22.59
N MET A 20 31.57 -21.82 22.18
CA MET A 20 32.21 -21.63 20.88
C MET A 20 31.43 -21.82 19.57
N ALA A 21 31.72 -20.86 18.69
CA ALA A 21 31.39 -20.79 17.27
C ALA A 21 32.05 -21.88 16.42
N VAL A 22 31.36 -22.25 15.34
CA VAL A 22 31.96 -22.82 14.13
C VAL A 22 31.42 -22.03 12.92
N PRO A 23 32.27 -21.38 12.11
CA PRO A 23 31.83 -20.72 10.90
C PRO A 23 31.61 -21.74 9.78
N ALA A 24 30.40 -21.79 9.21
CA ALA A 24 30.18 -22.45 7.94
C ALA A 24 30.63 -21.50 6.82
N THR A 25 31.81 -21.77 6.27
CA THR A 25 32.30 -21.16 5.04
C THR A 25 31.43 -21.64 3.87
N PHE A 26 30.51 -20.80 3.42
CA PHE A 26 29.82 -21.03 2.16
C PHE A 26 30.76 -20.65 1.01
N GLY A 27 31.08 -21.66 0.20
CA GLY A 27 31.87 -21.51 -1.01
C GLY A 27 31.17 -20.60 -2.01
N PHE A 28 31.87 -19.54 -2.40
CA PHE A 28 31.55 -18.76 -3.59
C PHE A 28 32.06 -19.55 -4.81
N ALA A 29 31.14 -20.22 -5.52
CA ALA A 29 31.40 -20.64 -6.88
C ALA A 29 31.17 -19.44 -7.80
N SER A 30 32.26 -18.87 -8.30
CA SER A 30 32.24 -18.01 -9.48
C SER A 30 32.03 -18.90 -10.71
N GLU A 31 30.97 -18.66 -11.48
CA GLU A 31 30.96 -19.00 -12.89
C GLU A 31 30.55 -17.78 -13.72
N THR A 32 31.45 -17.50 -14.64
CA THR A 32 31.52 -16.46 -15.65
C THR A 32 30.54 -16.69 -16.80
N SER A 33 30.03 -15.57 -17.33
CA SER A 33 29.66 -15.30 -18.73
C SER A 33 28.68 -16.24 -19.45
N LEU A 34 27.58 -15.65 -19.92
CA LEU A 34 27.35 -15.50 -21.36
C LEU A 34 26.43 -14.29 -21.61
N ALA A 35 26.98 -13.26 -22.26
CA ALA A 35 26.23 -12.13 -22.77
C ALA A 35 25.34 -12.60 -23.93
N ALA A 36 24.02 -12.61 -23.73
CA ALA A 36 23.05 -12.83 -24.80
C ALA A 36 22.74 -11.48 -25.47
N THR A 37 23.31 -11.26 -26.64
CA THR A 37 22.93 -10.22 -27.58
C THR A 37 21.58 -10.56 -28.21
N VAL A 38 20.49 -10.01 -27.66
CA VAL A 38 19.19 -10.04 -28.35
C VAL A 38 19.18 -8.90 -29.37
N SER A 39 19.43 -9.30 -30.62
CA SER A 39 19.32 -8.46 -31.80
C SER A 39 17.88 -7.96 -31.98
N ALA A 40 17.75 -6.67 -32.19
CA ALA A 40 16.51 -5.98 -32.50
C ALA A 40 15.98 -6.39 -33.90
N ALA A 41 14.70 -6.76 -33.96
CA ALA A 41 13.94 -6.81 -35.19
C ALA A 41 12.53 -6.30 -34.89
N PHE A 42 12.39 -4.97 -34.80
CA PHE A 42 11.10 -4.31 -34.91
C PHE A 42 10.78 -4.16 -36.41
N PRO A 43 9.66 -4.73 -36.90
CA PRO A 43 9.18 -4.38 -38.23
C PRO A 43 8.65 -2.94 -38.18
N ALA A 44 9.23 -2.09 -39.02
CA ALA A 44 8.69 -0.77 -39.32
C ALA A 44 7.35 -0.95 -40.06
N ILE A 45 6.24 -0.62 -39.41
CA ILE A 45 4.96 -0.48 -40.08
C ILE A 45 4.96 0.90 -40.74
N VAL A 46 5.12 0.89 -42.05
CA VAL A 46 4.97 2.04 -42.94
C VAL A 46 3.47 2.30 -43.07
N ALA A 47 2.97 3.35 -42.43
CA ALA A 47 1.63 3.86 -42.70
C ALA A 47 1.73 4.82 -43.89
N GLU A 48 1.29 4.34 -45.04
CA GLU A 48 1.14 5.09 -46.27
C GLU A 48 -0.14 5.93 -46.19
N GLU A 49 0.00 7.22 -45.85
CA GLU A 49 -1.09 8.19 -45.83
C GLU A 49 -1.35 8.67 -47.27
N THR A 50 -2.21 7.93 -47.99
CA THR A 50 -2.77 8.38 -49.27
C THR A 50 -4.11 9.07 -49.02
N ALA A 51 -4.07 10.40 -49.02
CA ALA A 51 -5.27 11.23 -49.03
C ALA A 51 -5.92 11.21 -50.43
N PRO A 52 -7.24 10.99 -50.57
CA PRO A 52 -7.96 11.38 -51.76
C PRO A 52 -8.50 12.80 -51.62
N ALA A 53 -8.10 13.67 -52.54
CA ALA A 53 -8.75 14.94 -52.79
C ALA A 53 -10.12 14.70 -53.46
N ILE A 54 -11.18 15.22 -52.84
CA ILE A 54 -12.50 15.36 -53.47
C ILE A 54 -12.88 16.83 -53.48
N VAL A 55 -13.02 17.37 -54.69
CA VAL A 55 -13.58 18.70 -54.99
C VAL A 55 -15.00 18.47 -55.46
N ALA A 56 -15.99 19.09 -54.80
CA ALA A 56 -17.30 19.36 -55.39
C ALA A 56 -17.94 20.57 -54.72
N ASP A 57 -18.12 21.60 -55.53
CA ASP A 57 -18.81 22.86 -55.34
C ASP A 57 -20.33 22.67 -55.47
N ALA A 58 -21.13 23.23 -54.55
CA ALA A 58 -22.43 23.88 -54.78
C ALA A 58 -23.20 24.16 -53.46
N PRO A 59 -23.99 25.25 -53.38
CA PRO A 59 -24.57 25.75 -52.14
C PRO A 59 -26.00 25.24 -51.89
N GLY A 60 -26.34 24.94 -50.64
CA GLY A 60 -27.70 24.57 -50.25
C GLY A 60 -27.90 24.53 -48.74
N GLU A 61 -28.74 25.45 -48.26
CA GLU A 61 -29.51 25.46 -47.00
C GLU A 61 -28.82 25.04 -45.68
N ALA A 62 -28.55 26.03 -44.82
CA ALA A 62 -28.23 25.81 -43.42
C ALA A 62 -29.46 25.27 -42.67
N VAL A 63 -29.45 23.98 -42.35
CA VAL A 63 -30.33 23.40 -41.32
C VAL A 63 -29.57 23.36 -40.00
N GLU A 64 -29.99 24.23 -39.09
CA GLU A 64 -29.48 24.37 -37.73
C GLU A 64 -29.68 23.06 -36.94
N ALA A 65 -28.58 22.38 -36.65
CA ALA A 65 -28.59 21.24 -35.73
C ALA A 65 -28.68 21.78 -34.29
N PRO A 66 -29.61 21.28 -33.45
CA PRO A 66 -29.70 21.72 -32.06
C PRO A 66 -28.44 21.27 -31.31
N ALA A 67 -27.63 22.25 -30.89
CA ALA A 67 -26.53 22.02 -29.97
C ALA A 67 -27.10 21.57 -28.63
N LEU A 68 -26.95 20.30 -28.30
CA LEU A 68 -27.22 19.77 -26.97
C LEU A 68 -26.13 20.29 -26.03
N SER A 69 -26.39 21.39 -25.35
CA SER A 69 -25.54 21.92 -24.29
C SER A 69 -25.56 20.96 -23.10
N LEU A 70 -24.53 20.13 -22.97
CA LEU A 70 -24.23 19.46 -21.71
C LEU A 70 -23.71 20.52 -20.75
N ASP A 71 -24.59 21.01 -19.88
CA ASP A 71 -24.23 21.76 -18.69
C ASP A 71 -23.39 20.85 -17.77
N ILE A 72 -22.09 20.77 -18.03
CA ILE A 72 -21.14 20.19 -17.09
C ILE A 72 -20.97 21.24 -15.99
N PRO A 73 -21.48 21.01 -14.76
CA PRO A 73 -21.26 21.97 -13.69
C PRO A 73 -19.75 22.11 -13.49
N ALA A 74 -19.27 23.35 -13.55
CA ALA A 74 -17.88 23.67 -13.25
C ALA A 74 -17.53 23.04 -11.90
N ARG A 75 -16.61 22.05 -11.91
CA ARG A 75 -16.09 21.46 -10.66
C ARG A 75 -15.60 22.61 -9.80
N ASP A 76 -16.09 22.66 -8.57
CA ASP A 76 -15.62 23.62 -7.57
C ASP A 76 -14.12 23.43 -7.36
N THR A 77 -13.33 24.28 -8.01
CA THR A 77 -11.88 24.27 -7.94
C THR A 77 -11.41 24.59 -6.52
N ARG A 78 -12.22 25.28 -5.71
CA ARG A 78 -11.92 25.58 -4.31
C ARG A 78 -11.87 24.32 -3.45
N ALA A 79 -12.80 23.38 -3.67
CA ALA A 79 -12.79 22.10 -2.96
C ALA A 79 -11.56 21.26 -3.33
N ALA A 80 -11.19 21.22 -4.61
CA ALA A 80 -10.00 20.51 -5.09
C ALA A 80 -8.68 21.15 -4.61
N THR A 81 -8.59 22.49 -4.59
CA THR A 81 -7.44 23.23 -4.04
C THR A 81 -7.31 23.03 -2.53
N THR A 82 -8.43 23.02 -1.80
CA THR A 82 -8.45 22.79 -0.35
C THR A 82 -8.05 21.35 0.00
N ALA A 83 -8.57 20.35 -0.73
CA ALA A 83 -8.19 18.95 -0.57
C ALA A 83 -6.69 18.74 -0.83
N THR A 84 -6.16 19.37 -1.88
CA THR A 84 -4.73 19.33 -2.22
C THR A 84 -3.86 19.91 -1.10
N ALA A 85 -4.20 21.09 -0.58
CA ALA A 85 -3.48 21.71 0.52
C ALA A 85 -3.57 20.89 1.83
N SER A 86 -4.70 20.21 2.08
CA SER A 86 -4.93 19.39 3.27
C SER A 86 -4.18 18.05 3.25
N ALA A 87 -3.89 17.51 2.06
CA ALA A 87 -3.09 16.30 1.94
C ALA A 87 -1.58 16.60 2.07
N GLU A 88 -1.16 17.81 1.69
CA GLU A 88 0.22 18.26 1.85
C GLU A 88 0.57 18.56 3.32
N ARG A 89 -0.37 19.16 4.06
CA ARG A 89 -0.24 19.46 5.49
C ARG A 89 -1.15 18.57 6.32
N ILE A 90 -0.58 17.50 6.87
CA ILE A 90 -1.27 16.59 7.80
C ILE A 90 -0.81 16.92 9.20
N ASP A 91 -1.74 17.41 10.03
CA ASP A 91 -1.47 17.75 11.43
C ASP A 91 -1.84 16.62 12.40
N ASP A 92 -2.57 15.61 11.92
CA ASP A 92 -2.96 14.42 12.69
C ASP A 92 -1.91 13.30 12.52
N PRO A 93 -1.16 12.93 13.57
CA PRO A 93 -0.12 11.92 13.48
C PRO A 93 -0.66 10.52 13.14
N GLU A 94 -1.86 10.15 13.61
CA GLU A 94 -2.45 8.85 13.33
C GLU A 94 -2.81 8.73 11.85
N LEU A 95 -3.37 9.80 11.28
CA LEU A 95 -3.63 9.90 9.84
C LEU A 95 -2.33 9.85 9.03
N GLU A 96 -1.27 10.52 9.49
CA GLU A 96 0.02 10.48 8.80
C GLU A 96 0.63 9.07 8.80
N CYS A 97 0.59 8.36 9.93
CA CYS A 97 1.03 6.97 10.02
C CYS A 97 0.27 6.08 9.02
N MET A 98 -1.07 6.17 8.97
CA MET A 98 -1.86 5.39 8.02
C MET A 98 -1.52 5.74 6.57
N ALA A 99 -1.47 7.04 6.25
CA ALA A 99 -1.22 7.50 4.88
C ALA A 99 0.17 7.05 4.39
N LYS A 100 1.18 7.08 5.25
CA LYS A 100 2.51 6.53 4.93
C LYS A 100 2.43 5.04 4.63
N VAL A 101 1.75 4.27 5.47
CA VAL A 101 1.59 2.82 5.25
C VAL A 101 0.88 2.54 3.93
N VAL A 102 -0.29 3.15 3.73
CA VAL A 102 -1.08 2.96 2.50
C VAL A 102 -0.28 3.38 1.26
N HIS A 103 0.46 4.48 1.33
CA HIS A 103 1.28 4.94 0.22
C HIS A 103 2.42 3.95 -0.10
N HIS A 104 3.15 3.48 0.91
CA HIS A 104 4.24 2.54 0.68
C HIS A 104 3.75 1.18 0.17
N GLU A 105 2.68 0.66 0.75
CA GLU A 105 2.18 -0.69 0.48
C GLU A 105 1.33 -0.76 -0.79
N ALA A 106 0.64 0.34 -1.16
CA ALA A 106 -0.42 0.28 -2.15
C ALA A 106 -0.54 1.50 -3.07
N ALA A 107 0.41 2.44 -3.12
CA ALA A 107 0.32 3.61 -4.00
C ALA A 107 0.18 3.26 -5.50
N ASN A 108 0.71 2.12 -5.93
CA ASN A 108 0.57 1.61 -7.29
C ASN A 108 -0.70 0.77 -7.53
N GLN A 109 -1.52 0.57 -6.49
CA GLN A 109 -2.75 -0.21 -6.56
C GLN A 109 -3.95 0.70 -6.84
N SER A 110 -5.08 0.06 -7.21
CA SER A 110 -6.36 0.76 -7.31
C SER A 110 -6.76 1.39 -5.97
N ARG A 111 -7.67 2.37 -6.01
CA ARG A 111 -8.22 2.99 -4.80
C ARG A 111 -8.80 1.95 -3.83
N ALA A 112 -9.44 0.91 -4.34
CA ALA A 112 -9.95 -0.20 -3.53
C ALA A 112 -8.83 -1.00 -2.86
N GLY A 113 -7.70 -1.23 -3.55
CA GLY A 113 -6.52 -1.88 -2.96
C GLY A 113 -5.89 -1.05 -1.84
N GLN A 114 -5.78 0.27 -2.03
CA GLN A 114 -5.34 1.19 -0.97
C GLN A 114 -6.28 1.17 0.23
N LEU A 115 -7.59 1.15 -0.05
CA LEU A 115 -8.61 1.11 1.00
C LEU A 115 -8.58 -0.20 1.79
N ALA A 116 -8.31 -1.33 1.13
CA ALA A 116 -8.16 -2.62 1.80
C ALA A 116 -6.98 -2.64 2.79
N VAL A 117 -5.87 -1.99 2.46
CA VAL A 117 -4.73 -1.84 3.40
C VAL A 117 -5.13 -0.95 4.59
N ALA A 118 -5.81 0.17 4.34
CA ALA A 118 -6.29 1.05 5.40
C ALA A 118 -7.29 0.34 6.34
N GLN A 119 -8.26 -0.39 5.77
CA GLN A 119 -9.24 -1.18 6.52
C GLN A 119 -8.59 -2.31 7.29
N LEU A 120 -7.56 -2.97 6.75
CA LEU A 120 -6.80 -3.97 7.49
C LEU A 120 -6.16 -3.38 8.75
N ILE A 121 -5.67 -2.15 8.71
CA ILE A 121 -5.16 -1.48 9.91
C ILE A 121 -6.31 -1.24 10.90
N MET A 122 -7.46 -0.73 10.45
CA MET A 122 -8.63 -0.54 11.33
C MET A 122 -9.13 -1.85 11.95
N ASN A 123 -9.22 -2.93 11.17
CA ASN A 123 -9.57 -4.26 11.67
C ASN A 123 -8.58 -4.76 12.73
N ARG A 124 -7.30 -4.42 12.61
CA ARG A 124 -6.28 -4.78 13.61
C ARG A 124 -6.53 -4.08 14.94
N LEU A 125 -6.89 -2.80 14.93
CA LEU A 125 -7.27 -2.05 16.13
C LEU A 125 -8.50 -2.70 16.78
N GLU A 126 -9.53 -3.02 15.98
CA GLU A 126 -10.79 -3.61 16.47
C GLU A 126 -10.62 -5.04 17.01
N SER A 127 -9.64 -5.79 16.53
CA SER A 127 -9.47 -7.20 16.89
C SER A 127 -8.98 -7.45 18.32
N GLY A 128 -8.40 -6.44 18.99
CA GLY A 128 -7.72 -6.59 20.30
C GLY A 128 -6.45 -7.46 20.27
N ARG A 129 -5.98 -7.86 19.08
CA ARG A 129 -4.76 -8.69 18.89
C ARG A 129 -3.53 -7.87 18.52
N PHE A 130 -3.73 -6.60 18.19
CA PHE A 130 -2.68 -5.66 17.77
C PHE A 130 -2.74 -4.43 18.68
N ALA A 131 -1.93 -3.41 18.38
CA ALA A 131 -1.95 -2.17 19.14
C ALA A 131 -3.29 -1.41 18.97
N ASP A 132 -3.63 -0.61 19.98
CA ASP A 132 -4.91 0.10 20.05
C ASP A 132 -4.92 1.43 19.29
N THR A 133 -3.81 1.79 18.63
CA THR A 133 -3.69 2.99 17.80
C THR A 133 -3.13 2.67 16.42
N VAL A 134 -3.43 3.53 15.44
CA VAL A 134 -2.99 3.38 14.05
C VAL A 134 -1.46 3.45 13.97
N CYS A 135 -0.85 4.45 14.59
CA CYS A 135 0.61 4.54 14.68
C CYS A 135 1.20 3.35 15.44
N GLY A 136 0.52 2.85 16.48
CA GLY A 136 0.92 1.65 17.21
C GLY A 136 1.02 0.45 16.27
N VAL A 137 0.01 0.20 15.45
CA VAL A 137 0.01 -0.89 14.46
C VAL A 137 1.04 -0.66 13.35
N ALA A 138 1.18 0.58 12.87
CA ALA A 138 2.16 0.93 11.84
C ALA A 138 3.60 0.69 12.30
N HIS A 139 3.90 0.88 13.59
CA HIS A 139 5.24 0.73 14.17
C HIS A 139 5.54 -0.67 14.71
N GLN A 140 4.62 -1.63 14.61
CA GLN A 140 4.88 -2.98 15.09
C GLN A 140 6.03 -3.64 14.31
N PRO A 141 7.02 -4.23 15.01
CA PRO A 141 8.20 -4.81 14.37
C PRO A 141 7.84 -5.86 13.31
N GLY A 142 8.38 -5.71 12.10
CA GLY A 142 8.20 -6.65 11.01
C GLY A 142 6.84 -6.61 10.32
N GLN A 143 5.93 -5.71 10.72
CA GLN A 143 4.61 -5.58 10.10
C GLN A 143 4.64 -4.65 8.89
N PHE A 144 5.35 -3.53 9.00
CA PHE A 144 5.52 -2.52 7.96
C PHE A 144 6.95 -1.96 7.99
N PHE A 145 7.30 -1.17 6.98
CA PHE A 145 8.53 -0.37 6.96
C PHE A 145 8.56 0.67 8.09
N ASN A 146 9.74 1.24 8.36
CA ASN A 146 9.87 2.30 9.35
C ASN A 146 9.28 3.63 8.83
N THR A 147 8.06 3.94 9.26
CA THR A 147 7.31 5.17 8.93
C THR A 147 8.00 6.46 9.40
N ASN A 148 8.83 6.40 10.44
CA ASN A 148 9.55 7.59 10.94
C ASN A 148 10.63 8.06 9.97
N THR A 149 11.22 7.14 9.21
CA THR A 149 12.28 7.46 8.22
C THR A 149 11.74 7.56 6.79
N TYR A 150 10.48 7.20 6.57
CA TYR A 150 9.84 7.28 5.27
C TYR A 150 9.17 8.66 5.06
N ASN A 151 9.64 9.39 4.06
CA ASN A 151 9.13 10.73 3.75
C ASN A 151 8.77 10.83 2.25
N PRO A 152 7.54 10.41 1.86
CA PRO A 152 7.11 10.44 0.47
C PRO A 152 6.91 11.88 -0.03
N ARG A 153 6.96 12.08 -1.35
CA ARG A 153 6.68 13.39 -1.96
C ARG A 153 5.19 13.74 -1.79
N ARG A 154 4.92 14.72 -0.92
CA ARG A 154 3.57 15.10 -0.52
C ARG A 154 2.73 15.79 -1.60
N THR A 155 3.37 16.27 -2.66
CA THR A 155 2.70 16.93 -3.79
C THR A 155 2.17 15.95 -4.85
N THR A 156 2.43 14.65 -4.71
CA THR A 156 2.05 13.64 -5.71
C THR A 156 0.58 13.23 -5.61
N ALA A 157 -0.02 12.82 -6.72
CA ALA A 157 -1.39 12.29 -6.73
C ALA A 157 -1.54 11.00 -5.90
N GLN A 158 -0.50 10.16 -5.90
CA GLN A 158 -0.47 8.93 -5.09
C GLN A 158 -0.52 9.25 -3.60
N TRP A 159 0.27 10.21 -3.12
CA TRP A 159 0.20 10.66 -1.73
C TRP A 159 -1.19 11.21 -1.38
N ARG A 160 -1.75 12.09 -2.21
CA ARG A 160 -3.10 12.62 -1.98
C ARG A 160 -4.15 11.52 -1.87
N THR A 161 -4.10 10.53 -2.76
CA THR A 161 -5.01 9.38 -2.72
C THR A 161 -4.86 8.58 -1.44
N ALA A 162 -3.62 8.31 -1.01
CA ALA A 162 -3.35 7.59 0.23
C ALA A 162 -3.90 8.33 1.46
N VAL A 163 -3.76 9.65 1.51
CA VAL A 163 -4.33 10.48 2.59
C VAL A 163 -5.85 10.46 2.58
N GLU A 164 -6.47 10.64 1.41
CA GLU A 164 -7.93 10.62 1.24
C GLU A 164 -8.52 9.27 1.69
N VAL A 165 -7.97 8.17 1.20
CA VAL A 165 -8.39 6.81 1.56
C VAL A 165 -8.21 6.54 3.06
N SER A 166 -7.08 6.95 3.63
CA SER A 166 -6.82 6.78 5.06
C SER A 166 -7.84 7.54 5.90
N ARG A 167 -8.16 8.79 5.52
CA ARG A 167 -9.16 9.61 6.19
C ARG A 167 -10.55 9.00 6.12
N GLU A 168 -10.94 8.45 4.97
CA GLU A 168 -12.24 7.78 4.80
C GLU A 168 -12.35 6.50 5.63
N ALA A 169 -11.28 5.70 5.68
CA ALA A 169 -11.21 4.48 6.48
C ALA A 169 -11.29 4.79 7.99
N MET A 170 -10.48 5.73 8.48
CA MET A 170 -10.49 6.15 9.89
C MET A 170 -11.83 6.76 10.31
N ALA A 171 -12.52 7.42 9.39
CA ALA A 171 -13.85 7.99 9.65
C ALA A 171 -14.98 6.96 9.58
N GLY A 172 -14.72 5.71 9.18
CA GLY A 172 -15.76 4.70 8.95
C GLY A 172 -16.73 5.04 7.82
N LYS A 173 -16.31 5.89 6.87
CA LYS A 173 -17.17 6.38 5.77
C LYS A 173 -16.93 5.65 4.45
N ALA A 174 -15.89 4.84 4.37
CA ALA A 174 -15.54 4.09 3.17
C ALA A 174 -16.37 2.79 3.06
N PRO A 175 -16.68 2.31 1.83
CA PRO A 175 -17.27 0.99 1.66
C PRO A 175 -16.30 -0.09 2.16
N ASP A 176 -16.79 -1.08 2.91
CA ASP A 176 -15.97 -2.20 3.35
C ASP A 176 -15.63 -3.10 2.14
N VAL A 177 -14.37 -3.08 1.71
CA VAL A 177 -13.92 -3.84 0.54
C VAL A 177 -13.22 -5.13 0.94
N MET A 178 -12.83 -5.27 2.21
CA MET A 178 -12.13 -6.45 2.70
C MET A 178 -12.48 -6.75 4.17
N PRO A 179 -13.74 -7.15 4.45
CA PRO A 179 -14.25 -7.26 5.81
C PRO A 179 -13.43 -8.23 6.66
N GLY A 180 -12.97 -7.76 7.82
CA GLY A 180 -12.26 -8.58 8.82
C GLY A 180 -10.89 -9.09 8.39
N ALA A 181 -10.30 -8.59 7.29
CA ALA A 181 -8.93 -8.96 6.94
C ALA A 181 -7.92 -8.38 7.91
N LEU A 182 -7.00 -9.22 8.38
CA LEU A 182 -5.95 -8.86 9.36
C LEU A 182 -4.54 -9.03 8.77
N PHE A 183 -4.41 -9.81 7.70
CA PHE A 183 -3.13 -10.11 7.05
C PHE A 183 -3.27 -10.04 5.53
N TYR A 184 -2.15 -9.76 4.86
CA TYR A 184 -2.03 -9.92 3.42
C TYR A 184 -0.62 -10.41 3.05
N HIS A 185 -0.48 -10.91 1.83
CA HIS A 185 0.82 -11.04 1.16
C HIS A 185 0.69 -10.73 -0.32
N ALA A 186 1.83 -10.49 -0.97
CA ALA A 186 1.93 -10.27 -2.40
C ALA A 186 1.48 -11.52 -3.18
N SER A 187 0.57 -11.34 -4.14
CA SER A 187 -0.01 -12.40 -4.97
C SER A 187 1.01 -13.08 -5.89
N TYR A 188 2.08 -12.36 -6.23
CA TYR A 188 3.19 -12.84 -7.04
C TYR A 188 4.25 -13.61 -6.24
N GLN A 189 4.07 -13.78 -4.93
CA GLN A 189 4.95 -14.58 -4.07
C GLN A 189 4.23 -15.84 -3.59
N ALA A 190 4.96 -16.95 -3.47
CA ALA A 190 4.41 -18.15 -2.87
C ALA A 190 4.03 -17.89 -1.40
N PRO A 191 2.83 -18.31 -0.93
CA PRO A 191 2.39 -18.01 0.42
C PRO A 191 3.29 -18.70 1.46
N PRO A 192 3.87 -17.94 2.40
CA PRO A 192 4.54 -18.51 3.57
C PRO A 192 3.63 -19.50 4.33
N ARG A 193 4.23 -20.44 5.07
CA ARG A 193 3.48 -21.46 5.85
C ARG A 193 2.38 -20.85 6.73
N PHE A 194 2.63 -19.67 7.30
CA PHE A 194 1.67 -18.89 8.06
C PHE A 194 0.33 -18.69 7.34
N PHE A 195 0.33 -18.41 6.03
CA PHE A 195 -0.89 -18.13 5.28
C PHE A 195 -1.64 -19.39 4.84
N ARG A 196 -1.02 -20.58 4.91
CA ARG A 196 -1.61 -21.83 4.40
C ARG A 196 -2.79 -22.34 5.23
N THR A 197 -2.90 -21.91 6.49
CA THR A 197 -3.96 -22.34 7.41
C THR A 197 -5.01 -21.25 7.67
N ARG A 198 -4.94 -20.12 6.97
CA ARG A 198 -5.81 -18.96 7.18
C ARG A 198 -6.90 -18.91 6.12
N GLU A 199 -8.06 -18.39 6.51
CA GLU A 199 -9.17 -18.15 5.58
C GLU A 199 -8.79 -17.01 4.63
N ARG A 200 -8.95 -17.22 3.33
CA ARG A 200 -8.74 -16.18 2.32
C ARG A 200 -9.97 -15.28 2.30
N ALA A 201 -9.78 -13.99 2.58
CA ALA A 201 -10.83 -12.98 2.51
C ALA A 201 -11.10 -12.55 1.06
N GLY A 202 -10.04 -12.45 0.24
CA GLY A 202 -10.15 -12.01 -1.14
C GLY A 202 -8.80 -11.62 -1.75
N VAL A 203 -8.87 -11.10 -2.98
CA VAL A 203 -7.70 -10.58 -3.72
C VAL A 203 -8.06 -9.20 -4.27
N LEU A 204 -7.19 -8.20 -4.06
CA LEU A 204 -7.31 -6.87 -4.64
C LEU A 204 -5.95 -6.41 -5.15
N GLY A 205 -5.86 -6.22 -6.46
CA GLY A 205 -4.60 -5.93 -7.13
C GLY A 205 -3.57 -7.03 -6.85
N ASP A 206 -2.39 -6.62 -6.38
CA ASP A 206 -1.29 -7.53 -6.07
C ASP A 206 -1.35 -8.14 -4.67
N HIS A 207 -2.46 -8.02 -3.95
CA HIS A 207 -2.59 -8.46 -2.57
C HIS A 207 -3.62 -9.56 -2.39
N ILE A 208 -3.24 -10.64 -1.70
CA ILE A 208 -4.15 -11.66 -1.19
C ILE A 208 -4.35 -11.42 0.30
N PHE A 209 -5.60 -11.21 0.72
CA PHE A 209 -5.99 -10.89 2.09
C PHE A 209 -6.53 -12.11 2.86
N TYR A 210 -6.35 -12.10 4.18
CA TYR A 210 -6.64 -13.23 5.07
C TYR A 210 -7.23 -12.80 6.43
N ARG A 211 -7.98 -13.73 7.04
CA ARG A 211 -8.50 -13.66 8.42
C ARG A 211 -7.72 -14.59 9.36
#